data_AF-A0A7J7TAR4-F1
#
_entry.id   AF-A0A7J7TAR4-F1
#
_cell.length_a   1.000
_cell.length_b   1.000
_cell.length_c   1.000
_cell.angle_alpha   90.00
_cell.angle_beta   90.00
_cell.angle_gamma   90.00
#
_symmetry.space_group_name_H-M   'P 1'
#
loop_
_entity.id
_entity.type
_entity.pdbx_description
1 polymer ?
#
loop_
_entity_poly.entity_id
_entity_poly.type
_entity_poly.pdbx_seq_one_letter_code
_entity_poly.pdbx_strand_id
1 'polypeptide(L)'
;MAAADELAFHEFEEATNLLAETPNVTTVSRSDQRPPEGHVAVAVDPGGSYGAEDEVESDKTALLQEQQQQPGFWTFSYYQSFFDVDTSQVLDRIKGSLLPRPGHSFVRHHLRNRPDLYGPFWICATLAFVLAITGNLTVVLAQRTDPSIHYSPQFHKVTVAGITIYCYAWLVPLALWAFLQWRKGVRERMGPYTFLETVCFYGYSLFIFIPTVVLWLIPVPWLQWLFGALALALSAAGLVFTLWPIVREDTRLVASVLLSAVVLLHALLAMGCKFYFFQPLPLEHMAPTHQNTPPHPHGVLTPTPPRPTTA
;
A
#
# COMPACT_ATOMS: atom_id res chain seq x y z
N MET A 1 27.93 -33.67 -1.08
CA MET A 1 27.51 -33.33 -2.45
C MET A 1 26.62 -34.46 -2.94
N ALA A 2 25.31 -34.23 -2.94
CA ALA A 2 24.34 -35.08 -3.62
C ALA A 2 23.77 -34.23 -4.77
N ALA A 3 23.74 -34.81 -5.96
CA ALA A 3 23.44 -34.14 -7.21
C ALA A 3 21.94 -33.79 -7.30
N ALA A 4 21.64 -32.60 -7.82
CA ALA A 4 20.28 -32.06 -7.95
C ALA A 4 19.47 -32.69 -9.11
N ASP A 5 19.83 -33.89 -9.56
CA ASP A 5 19.33 -34.50 -10.81
C ASP A 5 18.56 -35.83 -10.58
N GLU A 6 18.31 -36.21 -9.33
CA GLU A 6 17.68 -37.50 -8.98
C GLU A 6 16.23 -37.35 -8.44
N LEU A 7 15.70 -36.11 -8.36
CA LEU A 7 14.38 -35.82 -7.80
C LEU A 7 13.39 -35.19 -8.79
N ALA A 8 13.78 -35.05 -10.06
CA ALA A 8 12.89 -34.63 -11.12
C ALA A 8 12.59 -35.83 -12.01
N PHE A 9 11.31 -36.06 -12.29
CA PHE A 9 10.72 -36.99 -13.28
C PHE A 9 10.16 -38.34 -12.83
N HIS A 10 10.55 -38.94 -11.69
CA HIS A 10 9.97 -40.25 -11.32
C HIS A 10 8.56 -40.18 -10.70
N GLU A 11 8.26 -39.17 -9.88
CA GLU A 11 6.96 -39.07 -9.16
C GLU A 11 5.78 -38.76 -10.11
N PHE A 12 6.02 -37.99 -11.16
CA PHE A 12 4.97 -37.62 -12.12
C PHE A 12 4.66 -38.75 -13.11
N GLU A 13 5.63 -39.58 -13.46
CA GLU A 13 5.44 -40.70 -14.38
C GLU A 13 4.73 -41.88 -13.71
N GLU A 14 4.96 -42.09 -12.41
CA GLU A 14 4.21 -43.05 -11.59
C GLU A 14 2.73 -42.63 -11.43
N ALA A 15 2.47 -41.35 -11.12
CA ALA A 15 1.12 -40.83 -11.01
C ALA A 15 0.35 -40.90 -12.35
N THR A 16 1.05 -40.70 -13.48
CA THR A 16 0.44 -40.77 -14.82
C THR A 16 0.12 -42.20 -15.22
N ASN A 17 0.99 -43.17 -14.88
CA ASN A 17 0.72 -44.59 -15.14
C ASN A 17 -0.42 -45.13 -14.27
N LEU A 18 -0.53 -44.72 -13.00
CA LEU A 18 -1.64 -45.12 -12.12
C LEU A 18 -3.00 -44.54 -12.57
N LEU A 19 -3.01 -43.35 -13.17
CA LEU A 19 -4.21 -42.74 -13.77
C LEU A 19 -4.61 -43.37 -15.10
N ALA A 20 -3.66 -43.94 -15.85
CA ALA A 20 -3.93 -44.66 -17.09
C ALA A 20 -4.53 -46.06 -16.85
N GLU A 21 -4.26 -46.68 -15.69
CA GLU A 21 -4.68 -48.05 -15.40
C GLU A 21 -6.13 -48.16 -14.89
N THR A 22 -6.75 -47.09 -14.37
CA THR A 22 -8.15 -47.12 -13.90
C THR A 22 -8.95 -45.84 -14.20
N PRO A 23 -9.52 -45.68 -15.41
CA PRO A 23 -10.17 -44.42 -15.83
C PRO A 23 -11.56 -44.14 -15.21
N ASN A 24 -12.08 -44.98 -14.31
CA ASN A 24 -13.44 -44.84 -13.75
C ASN A 24 -13.52 -45.10 -12.23
N VAL A 25 -12.62 -44.51 -11.44
CA VAL A 25 -12.75 -44.52 -9.97
C VAL A 25 -13.14 -43.14 -9.45
N THR A 26 -14.43 -42.96 -9.25
CA THR A 26 -15.06 -41.85 -8.53
C THR A 26 -14.66 -41.90 -7.05
N THR A 27 -14.04 -40.84 -6.52
CA THR A 27 -13.77 -40.73 -5.08
C THR A 27 -15.05 -40.38 -4.31
N VAL A 28 -15.39 -41.26 -3.37
CA VAL A 28 -16.59 -41.25 -2.54
C VAL A 28 -16.45 -40.20 -1.42
N SER A 29 -17.39 -39.24 -1.36
CA SER A 29 -17.62 -38.43 -0.16
C SER A 29 -18.56 -39.15 0.81
N ARG A 30 -18.13 -39.24 2.06
CA ARG A 30 -18.79 -39.89 3.20
C ARG A 30 -20.02 -39.12 3.65
N SER A 31 -21.21 -39.72 3.53
CA SER A 31 -22.49 -39.23 4.05
C SER A 31 -22.97 -40.12 5.21
N ASP A 32 -23.24 -39.55 6.38
CA ASP A 32 -23.80 -40.24 7.55
C ASP A 32 -25.34 -40.46 7.43
N GLN A 33 -25.77 -41.64 7.89
CA GLN A 33 -27.12 -42.22 8.08
C GLN A 33 -28.08 -41.36 8.96
N ARG A 34 -29.43 -41.41 9.00
CA ARG A 34 -30.60 -42.30 8.65
C ARG A 34 -31.91 -41.53 9.09
N PRO A 35 -33.19 -42.03 9.06
CA PRO A 35 -33.94 -43.02 8.25
C PRO A 35 -35.32 -42.45 7.72
N PRO A 36 -36.23 -43.25 7.09
CA PRO A 36 -37.29 -42.77 6.19
C PRO A 36 -38.74 -42.99 6.68
N GLU A 37 -39.69 -42.15 6.25
CA GLU A 37 -41.13 -42.43 6.05
C GLU A 37 -41.60 -41.43 4.96
N GLY A 38 -42.21 -41.80 3.83
CA GLY A 38 -43.43 -42.59 3.66
C GLY A 38 -44.57 -41.62 3.31
N HIS A 39 -44.99 -41.55 2.04
CA HIS A 39 -46.37 -41.37 1.53
C HIS A 39 -46.39 -40.80 0.10
N VAL A 40 -47.21 -41.46 -0.72
CA VAL A 40 -47.38 -41.33 -2.18
C VAL A 40 -48.75 -40.72 -2.49
N ALA A 41 -48.82 -40.01 -3.63
CA ALA A 41 -50.01 -39.54 -4.40
C ALA A 41 -50.71 -38.29 -3.84
N VAL A 42 -51.21 -37.33 -4.65
CA VAL A 42 -51.98 -37.44 -5.90
C VAL A 42 -51.77 -36.20 -6.78
N ALA A 43 -51.75 -36.40 -8.11
CA ALA A 43 -51.72 -35.38 -9.14
C ALA A 43 -53.10 -34.71 -9.36
N VAL A 44 -53.14 -33.39 -9.58
CA VAL A 44 -54.06 -32.70 -10.50
C VAL A 44 -53.41 -31.40 -10.97
N ASP A 45 -53.09 -31.31 -12.26
CA ASP A 45 -53.01 -30.08 -13.05
C ASP A 45 -54.14 -30.20 -14.10
N PRO A 46 -54.84 -29.13 -14.50
CA PRO A 46 -54.27 -28.27 -15.53
C PRO A 46 -54.64 -26.78 -15.42
N GLY A 47 -53.64 -25.92 -15.61
CA GLY A 47 -53.78 -24.86 -16.62
C GLY A 47 -53.46 -23.44 -16.16
N GLY A 48 -52.45 -22.85 -16.82
CA GLY A 48 -52.45 -21.43 -17.13
C GLY A 48 -51.13 -20.69 -16.91
N SER A 49 -50.40 -20.50 -18.01
CA SER A 49 -49.93 -19.17 -18.44
C SER A 49 -48.78 -18.49 -17.68
N TYR A 50 -47.58 -18.62 -18.27
CA TYR A 50 -46.53 -17.61 -18.47
C TYR A 50 -45.87 -16.93 -17.25
N GLY A 51 -44.61 -17.32 -17.00
CA GLY A 51 -43.49 -16.39 -16.76
C GLY A 51 -43.35 -15.80 -15.37
N ALA A 52 -42.70 -16.53 -14.46
CA ALA A 52 -42.13 -15.99 -13.21
C ALA A 52 -41.05 -16.94 -12.66
N GLU A 53 -39.91 -17.06 -13.37
CA GLU A 53 -38.79 -17.88 -12.88
C GLU A 53 -37.57 -17.03 -12.44
N ASP A 54 -37.55 -15.72 -12.70
CA ASP A 54 -36.34 -14.90 -12.49
C ASP A 54 -36.26 -14.21 -11.11
N GLU A 55 -37.33 -14.17 -10.30
CA GLU A 55 -37.30 -13.42 -9.03
C GLU A 55 -36.87 -14.27 -7.81
N VAL A 56 -37.02 -15.60 -7.85
CA VAL A 56 -36.72 -16.47 -6.70
C VAL A 56 -35.23 -16.84 -6.63
N GLU A 57 -34.53 -16.86 -7.77
CA GLU A 57 -33.11 -17.19 -7.83
C GLU A 57 -32.22 -16.05 -7.29
N SER A 58 -32.65 -14.79 -7.48
CA SER A 58 -31.97 -13.60 -6.91
C SER A 58 -32.04 -13.57 -5.38
N ASP A 59 -33.19 -13.91 -4.79
CA ASP A 59 -33.33 -13.95 -3.32
C ASP A 59 -32.58 -15.14 -2.72
N LYS A 60 -32.53 -16.29 -3.40
CA LYS A 60 -31.72 -17.43 -2.96
C LYS A 60 -30.22 -17.15 -3.04
N THR A 61 -29.76 -16.48 -4.10
CA THR A 61 -28.34 -16.10 -4.22
C THR A 61 -27.94 -15.04 -3.18
N ALA A 62 -28.83 -14.08 -2.87
CA ALA A 62 -28.62 -13.12 -1.80
C ALA A 62 -28.56 -13.77 -0.39
N LEU A 63 -29.44 -14.74 -0.10
CA LEU A 63 -29.46 -15.45 1.18
C LEU A 63 -28.31 -16.45 1.35
N LEU A 64 -27.86 -17.10 0.26
CA LEU A 64 -26.68 -17.97 0.28
C LEU A 64 -25.37 -17.17 0.46
N GLN A 65 -25.34 -15.91 0.00
CA GLN A 65 -24.22 -15.01 0.23
C GLN A 65 -24.15 -14.54 1.69
N GLU A 66 -25.28 -14.48 2.39
CA GLU A 66 -25.36 -14.18 3.83
C GLU A 66 -24.98 -15.39 4.72
N GLN A 67 -25.04 -16.62 4.16
CA GLN A 67 -24.75 -17.86 4.86
C GLN A 67 -23.33 -18.43 4.62
N GLN A 68 -22.40 -17.64 4.05
CA GLN A 68 -20.98 -17.99 4.11
C GLN A 68 -20.48 -17.72 5.54
N GLN A 69 -20.24 -18.79 6.30
CA GLN A 69 -19.51 -18.73 7.57
C GLN A 69 -18.25 -17.89 7.37
N GLN A 70 -18.16 -16.79 8.12
CA GLN A 70 -17.00 -15.92 8.08
C GLN A 70 -15.75 -16.78 8.28
N PRO A 71 -14.83 -16.82 7.30
CA PRO A 71 -13.65 -17.66 7.38
C PRO A 71 -12.86 -17.34 8.64
N GLY A 72 -12.36 -18.36 9.34
CA GLY A 72 -11.58 -18.16 10.56
C GLY A 72 -10.36 -17.27 10.29
N PHE A 73 -9.99 -16.43 11.25
CA PHE A 73 -8.92 -15.41 11.13
C PHE A 73 -7.57 -15.94 10.60
N TRP A 74 -7.27 -17.22 10.82
CA TRP A 74 -6.02 -17.88 10.39
C TRP A 74 -6.08 -18.50 9.01
N THR A 75 -7.22 -18.39 8.31
CA THR A 75 -7.38 -18.98 6.98
C THR A 75 -7.01 -18.00 5.88
N PHE A 76 -6.45 -18.50 4.78
CA PHE A 76 -6.16 -17.67 3.61
C PHE A 76 -7.42 -16.98 3.06
N SER A 77 -8.57 -17.66 3.09
CA SER A 77 -9.87 -17.14 2.66
C SER A 77 -10.26 -15.85 3.40
N TYR A 78 -9.92 -15.73 4.69
CA TYR A 78 -10.14 -14.51 5.46
C TYR A 78 -9.40 -13.31 4.87
N TYR A 79 -8.11 -13.46 4.55
CA TYR A 79 -7.33 -12.38 3.97
C TYR A 79 -7.70 -12.09 2.52
N GLN A 80 -8.02 -13.12 1.73
CA GLN A 80 -8.44 -13.00 0.34
C GLN A 80 -9.66 -12.07 0.21
N SER A 81 -10.60 -12.12 1.15
CA SER A 81 -11.80 -11.28 1.15
C SER A 81 -11.51 -9.76 1.16
N PHE A 82 -10.35 -9.32 1.67
CA PHE A 82 -9.93 -7.92 1.69
C PHE A 82 -9.23 -7.46 0.40
N PHE A 83 -8.86 -8.41 -0.48
CA PHE A 83 -8.27 -8.15 -1.80
C PHE A 83 -9.25 -8.41 -2.95
N ASP A 84 -10.39 -9.02 -2.66
CA ASP A 84 -11.49 -9.24 -3.60
C ASP A 84 -12.28 -7.94 -3.82
N VAL A 85 -11.72 -7.07 -4.67
CA VAL A 85 -12.29 -5.75 -4.99
C VAL A 85 -12.37 -5.52 -6.49
N ASP A 86 -13.47 -4.90 -6.94
CA ASP A 86 -13.61 -4.49 -8.33
C ASP A 86 -12.96 -3.13 -8.60
N THR A 87 -12.57 -2.90 -9.85
CA THR A 87 -12.02 -1.61 -10.31
C THR A 87 -12.96 -0.43 -10.04
N SER A 88 -14.27 -0.61 -10.19
CA SER A 88 -15.28 0.43 -9.90
C SER A 88 -15.24 0.84 -8.42
N GLN A 89 -15.14 -0.14 -7.51
CA GLN A 89 -15.06 0.09 -6.07
C GLN A 89 -13.81 0.90 -5.71
N VAL A 90 -12.66 0.56 -6.29
CA VAL A 90 -11.39 1.30 -6.08
C VAL A 90 -11.52 2.73 -6.57
N LEU A 91 -12.08 2.95 -7.77
CA LEU A 91 -12.26 4.29 -8.33
C LEU A 91 -13.23 5.14 -7.50
N ASP A 92 -14.31 4.55 -6.99
CA ASP A 92 -15.27 5.27 -6.17
C ASP A 92 -14.69 5.62 -4.80
N ARG A 93 -13.84 4.75 -4.22
CA ARG A 93 -13.08 5.06 -3.00
C ARG A 93 -12.07 6.18 -3.21
N ILE A 94 -11.36 6.18 -4.34
CA ILE A 94 -10.46 7.28 -4.71
C ILE A 94 -11.27 8.58 -4.84
N LYS A 95 -12.34 8.59 -5.63
CA LYS A 95 -13.19 9.79 -5.81
C LYS A 95 -13.75 10.27 -4.46
N GLY A 96 -14.21 9.36 -3.62
CA GLY A 96 -14.73 9.67 -2.28
C GLY A 96 -13.67 10.25 -1.34
N SER A 97 -12.42 9.80 -1.48
CA SER A 97 -11.30 10.36 -0.72
C SER A 97 -10.83 11.73 -1.23
N LEU A 98 -11.07 12.05 -2.51
CA LEU A 98 -10.63 13.31 -3.12
C LEU A 98 -11.71 14.40 -3.11
N LEU A 99 -12.98 14.02 -3.31
CA LEU A 99 -14.13 14.92 -3.33
C LEU A 99 -15.04 14.60 -2.15
N PRO A 100 -14.75 15.13 -0.96
CA PRO A 100 -15.63 14.97 0.19
C PRO A 100 -16.94 15.73 -0.08
N ARG A 101 -18.01 15.01 -0.43
CA ARG A 101 -19.34 15.59 -0.64
C ARG A 101 -20.01 15.86 0.71
N PRO A 102 -20.35 17.12 1.05
CA PRO A 102 -21.10 17.41 2.26
C PRO A 102 -22.51 16.81 2.16
N GLY A 103 -22.92 16.02 3.15
CA GLY A 103 -24.29 15.47 3.26
C GLY A 103 -24.46 14.00 2.83
N HIS A 104 -23.58 13.47 1.99
CA HIS A 104 -23.47 12.03 1.75
C HIS A 104 -22.17 11.55 2.37
N SER A 105 -22.23 10.98 3.57
CA SER A 105 -21.09 10.28 4.16
C SER A 105 -20.78 9.06 3.27
N PHE A 106 -19.91 9.24 2.27
CA PHE A 106 -19.40 8.20 1.37
C PHE A 106 -18.89 7.00 2.17
N VAL A 107 -18.35 7.30 3.36
CA VAL A 107 -17.86 6.34 4.33
C VAL A 107 -18.96 5.46 4.95
N ARG A 108 -20.19 5.97 5.05
CA ARG A 108 -21.30 5.28 5.73
C ARG A 108 -22.03 4.27 4.83
N HIS A 109 -21.99 4.45 3.51
CA HIS A 109 -22.61 3.51 2.58
C HIS A 109 -21.61 2.58 1.86
N HIS A 110 -20.37 3.03 1.57
CA HIS A 110 -19.42 2.22 0.77
C HIS A 110 -18.21 1.67 1.54
N LEU A 111 -17.78 2.32 2.63
CA LEU A 111 -16.64 1.83 3.44
C LEU A 111 -17.10 0.91 4.58
N ARG A 112 -18.28 1.18 5.14
CA ARG A 112 -18.81 0.44 6.29
C ARG A 112 -19.26 -0.99 5.97
N ASN A 113 -19.49 -1.33 4.70
CA ASN A 113 -19.95 -2.66 4.34
C ASN A 113 -18.82 -3.64 3.99
N ARG A 114 -17.65 -3.20 3.47
CA ARG A 114 -16.50 -4.09 3.16
C ARG A 114 -15.17 -3.31 3.09
N PRO A 115 -14.39 -3.14 4.18
CA PRO A 115 -13.06 -2.54 4.09
C PRO A 115 -12.12 -3.40 3.23
N ASP A 116 -11.16 -2.79 2.55
CA ASP A 116 -10.16 -3.48 1.74
C ASP A 116 -8.73 -3.14 2.15
N LEU A 117 -7.81 -4.03 1.79
CA LEU A 117 -6.36 -3.83 1.90
C LEU A 117 -5.70 -3.61 0.53
N TYR A 118 -6.42 -3.88 -0.57
CA TYR A 118 -5.93 -3.70 -1.94
C TYR A 118 -5.48 -2.27 -2.20
N GLY A 119 -6.34 -1.27 -1.94
CA GLY A 119 -6.06 0.14 -2.14
C GLY A 119 -4.83 0.61 -1.36
N PRO A 120 -4.83 0.50 -0.01
CA PRO A 120 -3.68 0.88 0.81
C PRO A 120 -2.37 0.20 0.38
N PHE A 121 -2.40 -1.09 0.06
CA PHE A 121 -1.21 -1.80 -0.35
C PHE A 121 -0.64 -1.26 -1.68
N TRP A 122 -1.46 -1.20 -2.73
CA TRP A 122 -1.00 -0.82 -4.07
C TRP A 122 -0.74 0.67 -4.24
N ILE A 123 -1.54 1.53 -3.59
CA ILE A 123 -1.32 2.98 -3.60
C ILE A 123 0.01 3.31 -2.91
N CYS A 124 0.30 2.69 -1.75
CA CYS A 124 1.57 2.89 -1.05
C CYS A 124 2.77 2.40 -1.88
N ALA A 125 2.68 1.20 -2.47
CA ALA A 125 3.72 0.65 -3.33
C ALA A 125 4.01 1.58 -4.52
N THR A 126 2.96 1.99 -5.23
CA THR A 126 3.06 2.87 -6.40
C THR A 126 3.64 4.22 -6.01
N LEU A 127 3.15 4.83 -4.93
CA LEU A 127 3.65 6.11 -4.46
C LEU A 127 5.13 6.02 -4.07
N ALA A 128 5.55 4.98 -3.36
CA ALA A 128 6.94 4.80 -2.96
C ALA A 128 7.87 4.66 -4.16
N PHE A 129 7.47 3.86 -5.15
CA PHE A 129 8.25 3.64 -6.36
C PHE A 129 8.33 4.91 -7.21
N VAL A 130 7.20 5.57 -7.47
CA VAL A 130 7.14 6.83 -8.23
C VAL A 130 7.93 7.94 -7.53
N LEU A 131 7.84 8.04 -6.20
CA LEU A 131 8.61 9.01 -5.42
C LEU A 131 10.11 8.80 -5.55
N ALA A 132 10.57 7.55 -5.45
CA ALA A 132 11.97 7.21 -5.60
C ALA A 132 12.48 7.42 -7.04
N ILE A 133 11.70 7.04 -8.06
CA ILE A 133 12.07 7.25 -9.46
C ILE A 133 12.13 8.73 -9.79
N THR A 134 11.06 9.48 -9.53
CA THR A 134 11.02 10.92 -9.86
C THR A 134 12.11 11.67 -9.10
N GLY A 135 12.35 11.35 -7.83
CA GLY A 135 13.42 11.95 -7.03
C GLY A 135 14.85 11.57 -7.46
N ASN A 136 15.04 10.51 -8.25
CA ASN A 136 16.32 10.24 -8.93
C ASN A 136 16.37 10.94 -10.30
N LEU A 137 15.25 10.96 -11.03
CA LEU A 137 15.15 11.59 -12.35
C LEU A 137 15.39 13.10 -12.29
N THR A 138 14.98 13.78 -11.22
CA THR A 138 15.30 15.20 -10.99
C THR A 138 16.80 15.46 -10.94
N VAL A 139 17.60 14.55 -10.35
CA VAL A 139 19.06 14.65 -10.31
C VAL A 139 19.66 14.44 -11.70
N VAL A 140 19.14 13.48 -12.45
CA VAL A 140 19.56 13.24 -13.85
C VAL A 140 19.25 14.45 -14.73
N LEU A 141 18.06 15.04 -14.60
CA LEU A 141 17.67 16.26 -15.34
C LEU A 141 18.56 17.46 -14.95
N ALA A 142 18.92 17.59 -13.68
CA ALA A 142 19.86 18.62 -13.22
C ALA A 142 21.25 18.42 -13.86
N GLN A 143 21.77 17.18 -13.88
CA GLN A 143 23.05 16.85 -14.53
C GLN A 143 23.05 17.15 -16.03
N ARG A 144 21.93 16.94 -16.73
CA ARG A 144 21.82 17.32 -18.15
C ARG A 144 21.94 18.82 -18.38
N THR A 145 21.59 19.62 -17.37
CA THR A 145 21.67 21.08 -17.42
C THR A 145 23.05 21.57 -16.99
N ASP A 146 23.69 20.89 -16.02
CA ASP A 146 25.02 21.19 -15.51
C ASP A 146 25.91 19.92 -15.50
N PRO A 147 26.89 19.80 -16.41
CA PRO A 147 27.79 18.65 -16.51
C PRO A 147 28.70 18.44 -15.29
N SER A 148 28.82 19.44 -14.41
CA SER A 148 29.66 19.34 -13.19
C SER A 148 29.04 18.44 -12.11
N ILE A 149 27.76 18.07 -12.25
CA ILE A 149 27.06 17.21 -11.30
C ILE A 149 27.39 15.74 -11.58
N HIS A 150 28.09 15.08 -10.67
CA HIS A 150 28.30 13.64 -10.74
C HIS A 150 27.04 12.88 -10.29
N TYR A 151 26.40 12.17 -11.22
CA TYR A 151 25.27 11.30 -10.91
C TYR A 151 25.74 9.93 -10.41
N SER A 152 25.30 9.56 -9.22
CA SER A 152 25.31 8.19 -8.71
C SER A 152 23.87 7.78 -8.37
N PRO A 153 23.31 6.70 -8.97
CA PRO A 153 21.98 6.22 -8.62
C PRO A 153 21.84 5.94 -7.12
N GLN A 154 20.89 6.62 -6.46
CA GLN A 154 20.66 6.47 -5.02
C GLN A 154 19.54 5.46 -4.77
N PHE A 155 19.85 4.16 -4.86
CA PHE A 155 18.87 3.08 -4.65
C PHE A 155 18.22 3.10 -3.26
N HIS A 156 18.94 3.61 -2.25
CA HIS A 156 18.42 3.78 -0.89
C HIS A 156 17.15 4.65 -0.82
N LYS A 157 16.94 5.56 -1.79
CA LYS A 157 15.71 6.37 -1.88
C LYS A 157 14.45 5.51 -1.99
N VAL A 158 14.51 4.33 -2.62
CA VAL A 158 13.37 3.39 -2.69
C VAL A 158 13.02 2.87 -1.31
N THR A 159 14.03 2.45 -0.54
CA THR A 159 13.85 1.96 0.84
C THR A 159 13.28 3.04 1.75
N VAL A 160 13.82 4.27 1.69
CA VAL A 160 13.32 5.40 2.49
C VAL A 160 11.88 5.76 2.11
N ALA A 161 11.56 5.81 0.81
CA ALA A 161 10.20 6.07 0.35
C ALA A 161 9.23 4.99 0.87
N GLY A 162 9.60 3.71 0.70
CA GLY A 162 8.81 2.57 1.15
C GLY A 162 8.55 2.62 2.65
N ILE A 163 9.60 2.71 3.46
CA ILE A 163 9.47 2.79 4.93
C ILE A 163 8.60 3.99 5.32
N THR A 164 8.88 5.17 4.79
CA THR A 164 8.15 6.39 5.16
C THR A 164 6.65 6.28 4.86
N ILE A 165 6.30 5.82 3.66
CA ILE A 165 4.91 5.73 3.21
C ILE A 165 4.16 4.61 3.94
N TYR A 166 4.74 3.41 4.05
CA TYR A 166 4.10 2.30 4.75
C TYR A 166 3.99 2.54 6.26
N CYS A 167 5.02 3.09 6.90
CA CYS A 167 4.93 3.46 8.31
C CYS A 167 3.83 4.48 8.54
N TYR A 168 3.71 5.50 7.68
CA TYR A 168 2.61 6.46 7.78
C TYR A 168 1.24 5.78 7.61
N ALA A 169 1.07 4.98 6.54
CA ALA A 169 -0.20 4.35 6.19
C ALA A 169 -0.68 3.29 7.18
N TRP A 170 0.21 2.72 8.01
CA TRP A 170 -0.13 1.70 8.99
C TRP A 170 -0.07 2.20 10.44
N LEU A 171 0.99 2.92 10.83
CA LEU A 171 1.18 3.33 12.22
C LEU A 171 0.25 4.49 12.61
N VAL A 172 -0.02 5.44 11.72
CA VAL A 172 -0.91 6.56 12.02
C VAL A 172 -2.36 6.08 12.23
N PRO A 173 -2.94 5.24 11.33
CA PRO A 173 -4.25 4.65 11.57
C PRO A 173 -4.28 3.76 12.80
N LEU A 174 -3.21 3.00 13.08
CA LEU A 174 -3.12 2.16 14.28
C LEU A 174 -3.16 3.01 15.55
N ALA A 175 -2.39 4.09 15.61
CA ALA A 175 -2.37 5.00 16.75
C ALA A 175 -3.72 5.69 16.94
N LEU A 176 -4.34 6.14 15.85
CA LEU A 176 -5.67 6.74 15.88
C LEU A 176 -6.72 5.74 16.36
N TRP A 177 -6.73 4.53 15.80
CA TRP A 177 -7.64 3.46 16.19
C TRP A 177 -7.44 3.08 17.66
N ALA A 178 -6.20 2.89 18.12
CA ALA A 178 -5.89 2.57 19.51
C ALA A 178 -6.34 3.68 20.47
N PHE A 179 -6.13 4.94 20.10
CA PHE A 179 -6.62 6.08 20.87
C PHE A 179 -8.15 6.09 20.96
N LEU A 180 -8.84 5.90 19.84
CA LEU A 180 -10.31 5.85 19.82
C LEU A 180 -10.84 4.67 20.63
N GLN A 181 -10.19 3.49 20.55
CA GLN A 181 -10.53 2.30 21.34
C GLN A 181 -10.36 2.52 22.84
N TRP A 182 -9.25 3.12 23.27
CA TRP A 182 -9.03 3.48 24.67
C TRP A 182 -10.15 4.42 25.17
N ARG A 183 -10.52 5.42 24.36
CA ARG A 183 -11.57 6.38 24.71
C ARG A 183 -12.96 5.75 24.82
N LYS A 184 -13.28 4.71 24.04
CA LYS A 184 -14.54 3.96 24.19
C LYS A 184 -14.71 3.30 25.53
N GLY A 185 -13.64 2.77 26.11
CA GLY A 185 -13.69 2.15 27.44
C GLY A 185 -14.20 3.12 28.52
N VAL A 186 -14.23 4.42 28.21
CA VAL A 186 -14.74 5.49 29.06
C VAL A 186 -16.15 5.97 28.65
N ARG A 187 -16.63 5.63 27.45
CA ARG A 187 -17.92 6.13 26.89
C ARG A 187 -18.57 5.08 25.98
N GLU A 188 -19.55 4.36 26.52
CA GLU A 188 -20.34 3.25 25.94
C GLU A 188 -21.19 3.56 24.67
N ARG A 189 -20.87 4.59 23.87
CA ARG A 189 -21.69 4.92 22.70
C ARG A 189 -20.86 5.12 21.43
N MET A 190 -21.19 4.24 20.48
CA MET A 190 -20.85 4.22 19.05
C MET A 190 -19.66 3.35 18.64
N GLY A 191 -19.89 2.54 17.59
CA GLY A 191 -18.90 1.69 16.93
C GLY A 191 -18.11 2.50 15.90
N PRO A 192 -16.90 3.01 16.20
CA PRO A 192 -15.97 3.55 15.23
C PRO A 192 -15.51 2.47 14.29
N TYR A 193 -14.94 2.98 13.20
CA TYR A 193 -14.24 2.22 12.20
C TYR A 193 -13.35 1.15 12.84
N THR A 194 -13.46 -0.05 12.31
CA THR A 194 -12.48 -1.10 12.42
C THR A 194 -11.10 -0.55 12.03
N PHE A 195 -10.05 -1.16 12.56
CA PHE A 195 -8.69 -0.81 12.20
C PHE A 195 -8.49 -0.84 10.66
N LEU A 196 -9.05 -1.86 9.99
CA LEU A 196 -8.97 -1.99 8.54
C LEU A 196 -9.67 -0.86 7.79
N GLU A 197 -10.84 -0.41 8.24
CA GLU A 197 -11.49 0.78 7.68
C GLU A 197 -10.59 2.02 7.84
N THR A 198 -9.88 2.16 8.98
CA THR A 198 -8.94 3.28 9.17
C THR A 198 -7.74 3.22 8.24
N VAL A 199 -7.12 2.05 8.07
CA VAL A 199 -6.01 1.86 7.12
C VAL A 199 -6.48 2.09 5.68
N CYS A 200 -7.67 1.59 5.34
CA CYS A 200 -8.32 1.76 4.04
C CYS A 200 -8.39 3.23 3.64
N PHE A 201 -9.14 4.07 4.36
CA PHE A 201 -9.29 5.47 3.94
C PHE A 201 -7.99 6.28 4.01
N TYR A 202 -7.06 5.97 4.94
CA TYR A 202 -5.72 6.59 4.93
C TYR A 202 -4.93 6.22 3.68
N GLY A 203 -4.94 4.94 3.28
CA GLY A 203 -4.30 4.49 2.06
C GLY A 203 -4.86 5.18 0.81
N TYR A 204 -6.18 5.28 0.70
CA TYR A 204 -6.84 5.98 -0.42
C TYR A 204 -6.53 7.47 -0.45
N SER A 205 -6.40 8.11 0.73
CA SER A 205 -6.03 9.53 0.82
C SER A 205 -4.66 9.82 0.18
N LEU A 206 -3.76 8.83 0.15
CA LEU A 206 -2.42 9.00 -0.44
C LEU A 206 -2.41 9.02 -1.97
N PHE A 207 -3.50 8.60 -2.62
CA PHE A 207 -3.57 8.50 -4.08
C PHE A 207 -3.20 9.80 -4.78
N ILE A 208 -3.66 10.96 -4.27
CA ILE A 208 -3.40 12.27 -4.89
C ILE A 208 -1.91 12.63 -4.96
N PHE A 209 -1.09 12.05 -4.08
CA PHE A 209 0.35 12.30 -4.12
C PHE A 209 1.01 11.62 -5.31
N ILE A 210 0.46 10.53 -5.86
CA ILE A 210 1.03 9.85 -7.04
C ILE A 210 1.15 10.81 -8.24
N PRO A 211 0.06 11.43 -8.74
CA PRO A 211 0.18 12.39 -9.84
C PRO A 211 0.95 13.65 -9.42
N THR A 212 0.85 14.08 -8.16
CA THR A 212 1.56 15.26 -7.64
C THR A 212 3.07 15.11 -7.72
N VAL A 213 3.58 13.95 -7.32
CA VAL A 213 5.00 13.62 -7.36
C VAL A 213 5.49 13.57 -8.80
N VAL A 214 4.70 13.08 -9.75
CA VAL A 214 5.05 13.15 -11.19
C VAL A 214 5.10 14.60 -11.68
N LEU A 215 4.12 15.44 -11.29
CA LEU A 215 4.10 16.87 -11.65
C LEU A 215 5.29 17.64 -11.08
N TRP A 216 5.86 17.20 -9.95
CA TRP A 216 7.10 17.76 -9.41
C TRP A 216 8.34 17.55 -10.27
N LEU A 217 8.26 16.73 -11.32
CA LEU A 217 9.32 16.62 -12.32
C LEU A 217 9.54 17.94 -13.07
N ILE A 218 8.52 18.80 -13.17
CA ILE A 218 8.64 20.14 -13.75
C ILE A 218 9.45 21.02 -12.77
N PRO A 219 10.64 21.52 -13.16
CA PRO A 219 11.56 22.23 -12.26
C PRO A 219 11.14 23.70 -12.07
N VAL A 220 9.85 23.94 -11.77
CA VAL A 220 9.28 25.27 -11.55
C VAL A 220 8.83 25.36 -10.08
N PRO A 221 9.58 26.06 -9.20
CA PRO A 221 9.37 25.98 -7.76
C PRO A 221 7.95 26.36 -7.30
N TRP A 222 7.39 27.45 -7.81
CA TRP A 222 6.05 27.91 -7.42
C TRP A 222 4.98 26.89 -7.81
N LEU A 223 5.14 26.23 -8.96
CA LEU A 223 4.21 25.22 -9.46
C LEU A 223 4.28 23.94 -8.62
N GLN A 224 5.49 23.55 -8.20
CA GLN A 224 5.68 22.43 -7.28
C GLN A 224 4.99 22.68 -5.94
N TRP A 225 5.16 23.88 -5.36
CA TRP A 225 4.48 24.25 -4.12
C TRP A 225 2.96 24.31 -4.30
N LEU A 226 2.46 24.83 -5.42
CA LEU A 226 1.03 24.87 -5.72
C LEU A 226 0.42 23.47 -5.77
N PHE A 227 0.99 22.55 -6.56
CA PHE A 227 0.50 21.17 -6.65
C PHE A 227 0.63 20.43 -5.30
N GLY A 228 1.72 20.65 -4.58
CA GLY A 228 1.91 20.10 -3.24
C GLY A 228 0.86 20.56 -2.24
N ALA A 229 0.58 21.87 -2.22
CA ALA A 229 -0.44 22.45 -1.35
C ALA A 229 -1.84 21.96 -1.72
N LEU A 230 -2.16 21.88 -3.01
CA LEU A 230 -3.45 21.38 -3.48
C LEU A 230 -3.66 19.90 -3.10
N ALA A 231 -2.64 19.07 -3.32
CA ALA A 231 -2.68 17.65 -2.97
C ALA A 231 -2.85 17.44 -1.46
N LEU A 232 -2.07 18.17 -0.66
CA LEU A 232 -2.18 18.17 0.80
C LEU A 232 -3.58 18.59 1.25
N ALA A 233 -4.13 19.67 0.68
CA ALA A 233 -5.45 20.18 1.04
C ALA A 233 -6.56 19.18 0.71
N LEU A 234 -6.56 18.61 -0.50
CA LEU A 234 -7.58 17.63 -0.92
C LEU A 234 -7.54 16.37 -0.06
N SER A 235 -6.34 15.84 0.18
CA SER A 235 -6.18 14.62 0.97
C SER A 235 -6.49 14.84 2.46
N ALA A 236 -5.97 15.92 3.05
CA ALA A 236 -6.26 16.28 4.44
C ALA A 236 -7.75 16.58 4.66
N ALA A 237 -8.41 17.24 3.70
CA ALA A 237 -9.85 17.44 3.74
C ALA A 237 -10.59 16.10 3.75
N GLY A 238 -10.26 15.18 2.83
CA GLY A 238 -10.84 13.83 2.79
C GLY A 238 -10.74 13.09 4.13
N LEU A 239 -9.56 13.14 4.78
CA LEU A 239 -9.35 12.58 6.12
C LEU A 239 -10.22 13.27 7.18
N VAL A 240 -10.24 14.60 7.21
CA VAL A 240 -11.02 15.38 8.19
C VAL A 240 -12.51 15.10 8.04
N PHE A 241 -13.06 15.10 6.82
CA PHE A 241 -14.47 14.82 6.57
C PHE A 241 -14.84 13.38 6.94
N THR A 242 -13.94 12.43 6.73
CA THR A 242 -14.12 11.02 7.12
C THR A 242 -14.14 10.85 8.64
N LEU A 243 -13.28 11.58 9.36
CA LEU A 243 -13.18 11.51 10.82
C LEU A 243 -14.21 12.38 11.54
N TRP A 244 -14.69 13.45 10.91
CA TRP A 244 -15.66 14.39 11.46
C TRP A 244 -16.88 13.73 12.13
N PRO A 245 -17.60 12.77 11.52
CA PRO A 245 -18.78 12.18 12.13
C PRO A 245 -18.48 11.44 13.45
N ILE A 246 -17.26 10.90 13.61
CA ILE A 246 -16.83 10.22 14.84
C ILE A 246 -16.40 11.24 15.89
N VAL A 247 -15.59 12.19 15.44
CA VAL A 247 -14.88 13.09 16.34
C VAL A 247 -15.81 14.19 16.88
N ARG A 248 -16.86 14.57 16.14
CA ARG A 248 -17.87 15.56 16.57
C ARG A 248 -18.69 15.11 17.80
N GLU A 249 -18.70 13.82 18.10
CA GLU A 249 -19.42 13.24 19.24
C GLU A 249 -18.62 13.35 20.55
N ASP A 250 -17.30 13.62 20.47
CA ASP A 250 -16.47 13.90 21.64
C ASP A 250 -16.44 15.42 21.95
N THR A 251 -15.72 15.78 23.01
CA THR A 251 -15.51 17.18 23.40
C THR A 251 -14.79 17.98 22.31
N ARG A 252 -15.18 19.26 22.16
CA ARG A 252 -14.60 20.16 21.14
C ARG A 252 -13.07 20.21 21.17
N LEU A 253 -12.46 20.15 22.37
CA LEU A 253 -11.00 20.16 22.54
C LEU A 253 -10.35 18.90 21.98
N VAL A 254 -10.83 17.71 22.37
CA VAL A 254 -10.31 16.44 21.86
C VAL A 254 -10.52 16.37 20.34
N ALA A 255 -11.67 16.83 19.88
CA ALA A 255 -11.98 16.89 18.48
C ALA A 255 -11.00 17.75 17.68
N SER A 256 -10.75 18.98 18.14
CA SER A 256 -9.77 19.85 17.51
C SER A 256 -8.36 19.27 17.56
N VAL A 257 -7.94 18.71 18.69
CA VAL A 257 -6.59 18.15 18.85
C VAL A 257 -6.37 16.96 17.90
N LEU A 258 -7.34 16.05 17.80
CA LEU A 258 -7.26 14.90 16.90
C LEU A 258 -7.19 15.34 15.43
N LEU A 259 -8.11 16.21 14.99
CA LEU A 259 -8.12 16.67 13.60
C LEU A 259 -6.86 17.46 13.26
N SER A 260 -6.39 18.33 14.16
CA SER A 260 -5.13 19.05 14.00
C SER A 260 -3.94 18.10 13.92
N ALA A 261 -3.88 17.05 14.75
CA ALA A 261 -2.80 16.06 14.70
C ALA A 261 -2.79 15.28 13.38
N VAL A 262 -3.97 14.89 12.86
CA VAL A 262 -4.10 14.23 11.56
C VAL A 262 -3.59 15.12 10.43
N VAL A 263 -4.04 16.38 10.38
CA VAL A 263 -3.60 17.35 9.36
C VAL A 263 -2.09 17.61 9.47
N LEU A 264 -1.56 17.75 10.69
CA LEU A 264 -0.15 17.98 10.93
C LEU A 264 0.71 16.79 10.45
N LEU A 265 0.36 15.56 10.83
CA LEU A 265 1.08 14.36 10.39
C LEU A 265 1.06 14.22 8.86
N HIS A 266 -0.06 14.55 8.24
CA HIS A 266 -0.20 14.51 6.80
C HIS A 266 0.64 15.59 6.09
N ALA A 267 0.69 16.79 6.66
CA ALA A 267 1.58 17.85 6.21
C ALA A 267 3.05 17.46 6.36
N LEU A 268 3.43 16.87 7.50
CA LEU A 268 4.80 16.40 7.75
C LEU A 268 5.22 15.34 6.73
N LEU A 269 4.33 14.40 6.38
CA LEU A 269 4.59 13.44 5.30
C LEU A 269 4.85 14.15 3.97
N ALA A 270 3.96 15.05 3.56
CA ALA A 270 4.07 15.76 2.29
C ALA A 270 5.34 16.63 2.21
N MET A 271 5.65 17.35 3.29
CA MET A 271 6.84 18.19 3.40
C MET A 271 8.12 17.35 3.43
N GLY A 272 8.12 16.23 4.16
CA GLY A 272 9.24 15.28 4.20
C GLY A 272 9.53 14.71 2.82
N CYS A 273 8.50 14.29 2.08
CA CYS A 273 8.64 13.83 0.70
C CYS A 273 9.19 14.94 -0.22
N LYS A 274 8.67 16.17 -0.11
CA LYS A 274 9.14 17.30 -0.93
C LYS A 274 10.61 17.62 -0.68
N PHE A 275 11.01 17.73 0.58
CA PHE A 275 12.36 18.14 0.95
C PHE A 275 13.38 17.03 0.73
N TYR A 276 13.08 15.77 1.08
CA TYR A 276 14.04 14.68 0.92
C TYR A 276 14.28 14.29 -0.55
N PHE A 277 13.22 14.25 -1.37
CA PHE A 277 13.32 13.73 -2.74
C PHE A 277 13.53 14.81 -3.81
N PHE A 278 13.13 16.06 -3.55
CA PHE A 278 13.09 17.12 -4.57
C PHE A 278 13.84 18.40 -4.22
N GLN A 279 14.41 18.54 -3.02
CA GLN A 279 15.39 19.61 -2.83
C GLN A 279 16.75 19.16 -3.35
N PRO A 280 17.43 20.00 -4.16
CA PRO A 280 18.85 19.81 -4.40
C PRO A 280 19.55 19.80 -3.04
N LEU A 281 20.35 18.77 -2.77
CA LEU A 281 21.32 18.82 -1.68
C LEU A 281 22.05 20.17 -1.80
N PRO A 282 22.23 20.94 -0.70
CA PRO A 282 23.17 22.04 -0.72
C PRO A 282 24.47 21.46 -1.26
N LEU A 283 24.95 21.98 -2.39
CA LEU A 283 26.24 21.60 -2.97
C LEU A 283 27.21 21.49 -1.80
N GLU A 284 27.69 20.28 -1.58
CA GLU A 284 28.64 20.01 -0.53
C GLU A 284 29.72 21.08 -0.65
N HIS A 285 29.95 21.80 0.45
CA HIS A 285 31.06 22.72 0.55
C HIS A 285 32.27 22.03 -0.04
N MET A 286 32.78 22.60 -1.13
CA MET A 286 34.11 22.43 -1.70
C MET A 286 34.99 21.63 -0.73
N ALA A 287 35.11 20.32 -0.95
CA ALA A 287 36.08 19.51 -0.22
C ALA A 287 37.40 20.28 -0.31
N PRO A 288 38.09 20.57 0.83
CA PRO A 288 39.31 21.36 0.77
C PRO A 288 40.24 20.61 -0.16
N THR A 289 40.66 21.30 -1.22
CA THR A 289 41.65 20.83 -2.17
C THR A 289 42.78 20.23 -1.34
N HIS A 290 42.94 18.91 -1.39
CA HIS A 290 44.18 18.30 -0.93
C HIS A 290 45.26 18.90 -1.82
N GLN A 291 45.90 19.93 -1.30
CA GLN A 291 47.07 20.56 -1.86
C GLN A 291 48.17 19.50 -1.81
N ASN A 292 48.22 18.67 -2.85
CA ASN A 292 49.33 17.77 -3.08
C ASN A 292 50.54 18.66 -3.37
N THR A 293 51.30 18.92 -2.31
CA THR A 293 52.66 19.45 -2.34
C THR A 293 53.46 18.74 -3.43
N PRO A 294 54.17 19.45 -4.33
CA PRO A 294 55.01 18.80 -5.32
C PRO A 294 56.13 18.01 -4.62
N PRO A 295 56.56 16.85 -5.14
CA PRO A 295 57.66 16.12 -4.53
C PRO A 295 58.95 16.95 -4.65
N HIS A 296 59.60 17.19 -3.52
CA HIS A 296 60.96 17.71 -3.44
C HIS A 296 61.90 16.80 -4.26
N PRO A 297 62.80 17.37 -5.09
CA PRO A 297 63.79 16.57 -5.81
C PRO A 297 64.85 16.07 -4.81
N HIS A 298 64.94 14.75 -4.66
CA HIS A 298 66.02 14.12 -3.90
C HIS A 298 67.37 14.37 -4.58
N GLY A 299 68.26 15.02 -3.83
CA GLY A 299 69.64 14.60 -3.61
C GLY A 299 70.52 14.38 -4.84
N VAL A 300 71.27 15.41 -5.20
CA VAL A 300 72.50 15.32 -5.98
C VAL A 300 73.45 14.29 -5.34
N LEU A 301 73.80 13.24 -6.10
CA LEU A 301 74.88 12.31 -5.77
C LEU A 301 76.23 12.96 -6.08
N THR A 302 76.98 13.33 -5.04
CA THR A 302 78.41 13.66 -5.15
C THR A 302 79.27 12.39 -5.16
N PRO A 303 80.31 12.27 -6.02
CA PRO A 303 81.18 11.10 -6.07
C PRO A 303 82.27 11.14 -5.00
N THR A 304 82.55 9.99 -4.40
CA THR A 304 83.59 9.72 -3.39
C THR A 304 85.00 9.81 -3.99
N PRO A 305 86.01 10.39 -3.31
CA PRO A 305 87.40 10.37 -3.78
C PRO A 305 88.13 9.06 -3.38
N PRO A 306 89.24 8.70 -4.07
CA PRO A 306 89.94 7.43 -3.90
C PRO A 306 90.81 7.40 -2.63
N ARG A 307 90.91 6.20 -2.02
CA ARG A 307 91.72 5.90 -0.84
C ARG A 307 93.14 5.44 -1.26
N PRO A 308 94.22 5.84 -0.59
CA PRO A 308 95.59 5.48 -0.97
C PRO A 308 95.99 4.06 -0.53
N THR A 309 97.01 3.56 -1.24
CA THR A 309 97.70 2.26 -1.19
C THR A 309 98.57 2.03 0.05
N THR A 310 98.61 0.77 0.52
CA THR A 310 99.74 0.01 1.15
C THR A 310 99.20 -1.41 1.41
N ALA A 311 99.85 -2.55 1.15
CA ALA A 311 101.22 -2.92 0.76
C ALA A 311 101.16 -4.21 -0.09
#